data_AF-A0A2P8L8R7-F1
#
_entry.id   AF-A0A2P8L8R7-F1
#
_cell.length_a   1.000
_cell.length_b   1.000
_cell.length_c   1.000
_cell.angle_alpha   90.00
_cell.angle_beta   90.00
_cell.angle_gamma   90.00
#
_symmetry.space_group_name_H-M   'P 1'
#
loop_
_entity.id
_entity.type
_entity.pdbx_description
1 polymer ?
#
loop_
_entity_poly.entity_id
_entity_poly.type
_entity_poly.pdbx_seq_one_letter_code
_entity_poly.pdbx_strand_id
1 'polypeptide(L)'
;MRRGQGQAIQEGSSVRKFISETLQPALNKLESPFKFRFHNLRACFGMNLLEEKLKGLPQDSLAYTRAVGKVQQRMGHADISTTNRYLSYREDNELKFQAQSMFEQHLQSISENYVYS
;
A
#
# COMPACT_ATOMS: atom_id res chain seq x y z
N MET A 1 -9.34 -38.99 18.90
CA MET A 1 -10.05 -38.37 17.76
C MET A 1 -9.24 -37.18 17.25
N ARG A 2 -8.75 -37.21 16.00
CA ARG A 2 -8.07 -36.05 15.39
C ARG A 2 -9.14 -35.07 14.88
N ARG A 3 -9.21 -33.86 15.46
CA ARG A 3 -10.05 -32.78 14.94
C ARG A 3 -9.56 -32.40 13.54
N GLY A 4 -10.48 -32.32 12.56
CA GLY A 4 -10.23 -31.64 11.29
C GLY A 4 -10.08 -32.48 10.02
N GLN A 5 -10.37 -33.78 10.01
CA GLN A 5 -10.45 -34.53 8.75
C GLN A 5 -11.85 -34.34 8.12
N GLY A 6 -11.92 -33.58 7.02
CA GLY A 6 -13.12 -33.47 6.17
C GLY A 6 -13.77 -32.08 6.07
N GLN A 7 -13.33 -31.08 6.83
CA GLN A 7 -13.76 -29.69 6.63
C GLN A 7 -12.78 -28.97 5.72
N ALA A 8 -13.30 -28.26 4.70
CA ALA A 8 -12.52 -27.33 3.92
C ALA A 8 -11.79 -26.37 4.87
N ILE A 9 -10.46 -26.29 4.74
CA ILE A 9 -9.64 -25.37 5.53
C ILE A 9 -10.21 -23.97 5.26
N GLN A 10 -10.86 -23.38 6.26
CA GLN A 10 -11.44 -22.04 6.15
C GLN A 10 -10.30 -21.01 6.23
N GLU A 11 -9.57 -20.86 5.12
CA GLU A 11 -8.41 -19.97 5.02
C GLU A 11 -8.76 -18.56 5.53
N GLY A 12 -8.08 -18.14 6.60
CA GLY A 12 -8.20 -16.80 7.18
C GLY A 12 -9.50 -16.46 7.90
N SER A 13 -10.40 -17.43 8.13
CA SER A 13 -11.68 -17.18 8.85
C SER A 13 -11.48 -16.61 10.25
N SER A 14 -10.55 -17.16 11.03
CA SER A 14 -10.24 -16.66 12.38
C SER A 14 -9.72 -15.22 12.36
N VAL A 15 -8.88 -14.86 11.40
CA VAL A 15 -8.35 -13.50 11.24
C VAL A 15 -9.47 -12.53 10.87
N ARG A 16 -10.32 -12.91 9.91
CA ARG A 16 -11.48 -12.09 9.53
C ARG A 16 -12.43 -11.87 10.70
N LYS A 17 -12.73 -12.93 11.47
CA LYS A 17 -13.59 -12.88 12.65
C LYS A 17 -13.02 -11.96 13.72
N PHE A 18 -11.72 -12.09 14.02
CA PHE A 18 -11.03 -11.19 14.94
C PHE A 18 -11.08 -9.72 14.49
N ILE A 19 -10.85 -9.47 13.19
CA ILE A 19 -10.94 -8.11 12.63
C ILE A 19 -12.36 -7.57 12.82
N SER A 20 -13.41 -8.32 12.49
CA SER A 20 -14.78 -7.84 12.56
C SER A 20 -15.33 -7.69 13.98
N GLU A 21 -15.00 -8.62 14.87
CA GLU A 21 -15.62 -8.70 16.20
C GLU A 21 -14.80 -8.00 17.29
N THR A 22 -13.49 -7.83 17.10
CA THR A 22 -12.61 -7.26 18.12
C THR A 22 -11.96 -5.96 17.65
N LEU A 23 -11.23 -6.02 16.52
CA LEU A 23 -10.37 -4.92 16.10
C LEU A 23 -11.16 -3.74 15.52
N GLN A 24 -12.15 -4.00 14.66
CA GLN A 24 -12.98 -2.94 14.07
C GLN A 24 -13.80 -2.19 15.14
N PRO A 25 -14.44 -2.86 16.12
CA PRO A 25 -15.08 -2.15 17.24
C PRO A 25 -14.12 -1.29 18.07
N ALA A 26 -12.87 -1.72 18.25
CA ALA A 26 -11.86 -0.91 18.93
C ALA A 26 -11.46 0.31 18.10
N LEU A 27 -11.23 0.15 16.79
CA LEU A 27 -10.91 1.25 15.87
C LEU A 27 -12.04 2.28 15.76
N ASN A 28 -13.29 1.83 15.84
CA ASN A 28 -14.45 2.72 15.79
C ASN A 28 -14.53 3.70 16.98
N LYS A 29 -13.74 3.49 18.05
CA LYS A 29 -13.65 4.39 19.21
C LYS A 29 -12.58 5.48 19.05
N LEU A 30 -11.78 5.43 17.99
CA LEU A 30 -10.79 6.47 17.68
C LEU A 30 -11.49 7.72 17.11
N GLU A 31 -10.81 8.86 17.22
CA GLU A 31 -11.29 10.14 16.67
C GLU A 31 -11.52 10.07 15.15
N SER A 32 -10.67 9.33 14.45
CA SER A 32 -10.79 9.07 13.01
C SER A 32 -10.88 7.56 12.74
N PRO A 33 -12.09 6.99 12.76
CA PRO A 33 -12.29 5.57 12.51
C PRO A 33 -12.17 5.27 11.02
N PHE A 34 -11.55 4.14 10.69
CA PHE A 34 -11.44 3.68 9.31
C PHE A 34 -11.76 2.18 9.21
N LYS A 35 -12.17 1.77 8.01
CA LYS A 35 -12.41 0.36 7.68
C LYS A 35 -11.23 -0.17 6.89
N PHE A 36 -10.81 -1.38 7.22
CA PHE A 36 -9.76 -2.07 6.47
C PHE A 36 -10.04 -3.57 6.42
N ARG A 37 -9.38 -4.24 5.47
CA ARG A 37 -9.34 -5.70 5.36
C ARG A 37 -7.92 -6.17 5.56
N PHE A 38 -7.74 -7.44 5.91
CA PHE A 38 -6.41 -8.05 6.04
C PHE A 38 -5.52 -7.84 4.79
N HIS A 39 -6.11 -7.85 3.59
CA HIS A 39 -5.41 -7.57 2.34
C HIS A 39 -4.80 -6.16 2.29
N ASN A 40 -5.43 -5.17 2.92
CA ASN A 40 -4.88 -3.81 3.00
C ASN A 40 -3.59 -3.81 3.82
N LEU A 41 -3.53 -4.57 4.92
CA LEU A 41 -2.30 -4.69 5.72
C LEU A 41 -1.17 -5.31 4.91
N ARG A 42 -1.45 -6.37 4.14
CA ARG A 42 -0.47 -6.99 3.24
C ARG A 42 0.00 -6.03 2.15
N ALA A 43 -0.90 -5.20 1.63
CA ALA A 43 -0.55 -4.19 0.64
C ALA A 43 0.35 -3.10 1.24
N CYS A 44 0.02 -2.59 2.44
CA CYS A 44 0.87 -1.63 3.17
C CYS A 44 2.26 -2.21 3.46
N PHE A 45 2.33 -3.46 3.93
CA PHE A 45 3.60 -4.15 4.12
C PHE A 45 4.42 -4.23 2.82
N GLY A 46 3.76 -4.61 1.71
CA GLY A 46 4.39 -4.69 0.39
C GLY A 46 4.97 -3.35 -0.06
N MET A 47 4.18 -2.28 0.06
CA MET A 47 4.61 -0.91 -0.27
C MET A 47 5.79 -0.46 0.59
N ASN A 48 5.69 -0.60 1.92
CA ASN A 48 6.76 -0.17 2.83
C ASN A 48 8.07 -0.90 2.54
N LEU A 49 8.00 -2.22 2.31
CA LEU A 49 9.18 -3.02 1.97
C LEU A 49 9.76 -2.61 0.62
N LEU A 50 8.91 -2.34 -0.37
CA LEU A 50 9.33 -1.89 -1.69
C LEU A 50 10.06 -0.55 -1.59
N GLU A 51 9.47 0.45 -0.95
CA GLU A 51 10.09 1.76 -0.74
C GLU A 51 11.43 1.65 -0.01
N GLU A 52 11.50 0.85 1.05
CA GLU A 52 12.75 0.61 1.79
C GLU A 52 13.84 0.02 0.91
N LYS A 53 13.49 -0.97 0.06
CA LYS A 53 14.47 -1.67 -0.78
C LYS A 53 14.88 -0.91 -2.03
N LEU A 54 14.04 0.00 -2.52
CA LEU A 54 14.34 0.82 -3.70
C LEU A 54 15.03 2.14 -3.34
N LYS A 55 15.03 2.53 -2.06
CA LYS A 55 15.62 3.79 -1.60
C LYS A 55 17.09 3.94 -2.06
N GLY A 56 17.34 4.96 -2.87
CA GLY A 56 18.68 5.29 -3.38
C GLY A 56 19.20 4.39 -4.49
N LEU A 57 18.39 3.47 -5.02
CA LEU A 57 18.76 2.64 -6.15
C LEU A 57 18.36 3.29 -7.48
N PRO A 58 19.25 3.31 -8.50
CA PRO A 58 18.87 3.71 -9.85
C PRO A 58 17.86 2.72 -10.44
N GLN A 59 16.83 3.22 -11.12
CA GLN A 59 15.74 2.41 -11.68
C GLN A 59 16.23 1.33 -12.66
N ASP A 60 17.24 1.67 -13.48
CA ASP A 60 17.81 0.74 -14.48
C ASP A 60 18.90 -0.18 -13.91
N SER A 61 19.08 -0.21 -12.58
CA SER A 61 20.13 -1.01 -11.96
C SER A 61 19.69 -2.47 -11.73
N LEU A 62 20.64 -3.39 -11.85
CA LEU A 62 20.43 -4.79 -11.43
C LEU A 62 20.03 -4.90 -9.94
N ALA A 63 20.47 -3.95 -9.11
CA ALA A 63 20.10 -3.87 -7.71
C ALA A 63 18.60 -3.58 -7.54
N TYR A 64 18.02 -2.71 -8.38
CA TYR A 64 16.60 -2.40 -8.40
C TYR A 64 15.77 -3.65 -8.73
N THR A 65 16.11 -4.36 -9.81
CA THR A 65 15.42 -5.61 -10.20
C THR A 65 15.49 -6.67 -9.10
N ARG A 66 16.65 -6.83 -8.45
CA ARG A 66 16.82 -7.75 -7.31
C ARG A 66 16.00 -7.34 -6.09
N ALA A 67 15.86 -6.04 -5.83
CA ALA A 67 15.03 -5.52 -4.75
C ALA A 67 13.55 -5.87 -4.98
N VAL A 68 13.03 -5.67 -6.20
CA VAL A 68 11.66 -6.07 -6.55
C VAL A 68 11.47 -7.59 -6.42
N GLY A 69 12.43 -8.39 -6.87
CA GLY A 69 12.39 -9.85 -6.68
C GLY A 69 12.36 -10.30 -5.21
N LYS A 70 13.08 -9.60 -4.33
CA LYS A 70 12.98 -9.84 -2.87
C LYS A 70 11.60 -9.51 -2.31
N VAL A 71 10.98 -8.42 -2.77
CA VAL A 71 9.61 -8.07 -2.38
C VAL A 71 8.64 -9.15 -2.86
N GLN A 72 8.75 -9.59 -4.12
CA GLN A 72 7.93 -10.67 -4.67
C GLN A 72 8.00 -11.94 -3.80
N GLN A 73 9.22 -12.36 -3.44
CA GLN A 73 9.44 -13.53 -2.59
C GLN A 73 8.79 -13.37 -1.21
N ARG A 74 8.98 -12.21 -0.57
CA ARG A 74 8.41 -11.90 0.75
C ARG A 74 6.89 -11.82 0.74
N MET A 75 6.32 -11.39 -0.38
CA MET A 75 4.87 -11.36 -0.57
C MET A 75 4.30 -12.70 -1.01
N GLY A 76 5.13 -13.66 -1.45
CA GLY A 76 4.67 -14.95 -1.96
C GLY A 76 3.91 -14.83 -3.29
N HIS A 77 4.28 -13.87 -4.14
CA HIS A 77 3.67 -13.71 -5.45
C HIS A 77 4.27 -14.70 -6.45
N ALA A 78 3.43 -15.51 -7.08
CA ALA A 78 3.85 -16.41 -8.15
C ALA A 78 4.31 -15.64 -9.40
N ASP A 79 3.63 -14.53 -9.70
CA ASP A 79 3.93 -13.68 -10.85
C ASP A 79 4.51 -12.32 -10.39
N ILE A 80 5.63 -11.94 -10.99
CA ILE A 80 6.28 -10.64 -10.79
C ILE A 80 5.35 -9.48 -11.17
N SER A 81 4.44 -9.68 -12.14
CA SER A 81 3.44 -8.68 -12.55
C SER A 81 2.59 -8.19 -11.37
N THR A 82 2.32 -9.08 -10.40
CA THR A 82 1.56 -8.73 -9.19
C THR A 82 2.34 -7.81 -8.27
N THR A 83 3.67 -7.98 -8.20
CA THR A 83 4.56 -7.08 -7.44
C THR A 83 4.75 -5.76 -8.20
N ASN A 84 4.82 -5.79 -9.52
CA ASN A 84 4.97 -4.58 -10.34
C ASN A 84 3.78 -3.62 -10.20
N ARG A 85 2.58 -4.11 -9.87
CA ARG A 85 1.44 -3.24 -9.54
C ARG A 85 1.72 -2.26 -8.38
N TYR A 86 2.59 -2.64 -7.45
CA TYR A 86 3.01 -1.76 -6.36
C TYR A 86 3.97 -0.67 -6.86
N LEU A 87 4.82 -0.97 -7.87
CA LEU A 87 5.65 0.02 -8.55
C LEU A 87 4.79 1.03 -9.29
N SER A 88 3.85 0.56 -10.12
CA SER A 88 2.96 1.46 -10.86
C SER A 88 2.13 2.33 -9.92
N TYR A 89 1.61 1.78 -8.82
CA TYR A 89 0.90 2.57 -7.81
C TYR A 89 1.78 3.67 -7.21
N ARG A 90 3.06 3.38 -6.96
CA ARG A 90 4.01 4.39 -6.45
C ARG A 90 4.23 5.50 -7.47
N GLU A 91 4.50 5.15 -8.72
CA GLU A 91 4.72 6.11 -9.82
C GLU A 91 3.47 6.97 -10.06
N ASP A 92 2.28 6.36 -10.09
CA ASP A 92 1.00 7.06 -10.24
C ASP A 92 0.75 8.03 -9.08
N ASN A 93 1.13 7.67 -7.86
CA ASN A 93 0.99 8.54 -6.71
C ASN A 93 1.97 9.72 -6.75
N GLU A 94 3.22 9.49 -7.15
CA GLU A 94 4.20 10.56 -7.34
C GLU A 94 3.70 11.56 -8.41
N LEU A 95 3.15 11.06 -9.53
CA LEU A 95 2.57 11.89 -10.58
C LEU A 95 1.36 12.70 -10.09
N LYS A 96 0.44 12.07 -9.36
CA LYS A 96 -0.74 12.77 -8.78
C LYS A 96 -0.31 13.88 -7.83
N PHE A 97 0.66 13.60 -6.97
CA PHE A 97 1.19 14.58 -6.02
C PHE A 97 1.85 15.77 -6.75
N GLN A 98 2.65 15.51 -7.78
CA GLN A 98 3.25 16.55 -8.61
C GLN A 98 2.17 17.42 -9.29
N ALA A 99 1.17 16.80 -9.91
CA ALA A 99 0.08 17.51 -10.57
C ALA A 99 -0.70 18.42 -9.60
N GLN A 100 -1.01 17.91 -8.40
CA GLN A 100 -1.66 18.70 -7.35
C GLN A 100 -0.80 19.89 -6.91
N SER A 101 0.48 19.65 -6.62
CA SER A 101 1.42 20.69 -6.18
C SER A 101 1.58 21.79 -7.22
N MET A 102 1.72 21.43 -8.50
CA MET A 102 1.81 22.41 -9.59
C MET A 102 0.53 23.25 -9.72
N PHE A 103 -0.65 22.64 -9.53
CA PHE A 103 -1.91 23.36 -9.57
C PHE A 103 -2.07 24.32 -8.39
N GLU A 104 -1.70 23.89 -7.18
CA GLU A 104 -1.71 24.73 -5.97
C GLU A 104 -0.76 25.94 -6.12
N GLN A 105 0.45 25.73 -6.65
CA GLN A 105 1.41 26.80 -6.96
C GLN A 105 0.83 27.78 -7.98
N HIS A 106 0.16 27.28 -9.02
CA HIS A 106 -0.48 28.13 -10.01
C HIS A 106 -1.58 29.01 -9.38
N LEU A 107 -2.46 28.42 -8.56
CA LEU A 107 -3.50 29.17 -7.84
C LEU A 107 -2.89 30.22 -6.90
N GLN A 108 -1.82 29.88 -6.19
CA GLN A 108 -1.11 30.80 -5.32
C GLN A 108 -0.59 32.01 -6.13
N SER A 109 0.05 31.77 -7.27
CA SER A 109 0.60 32.82 -8.14
C SER A 109 -0.48 33.78 -8.65
N ILE A 110 -1.67 33.26 -9.02
CA ILE A 110 -2.79 34.09 -9.44
C ILE A 110 -3.30 34.92 -8.26
N SER A 111 -3.42 34.32 -7.06
CA SER A 111 -3.91 35.02 -5.87
C SER A 111 -2.98 36.17 -5.45
N GLU A 112 -1.67 35.95 -5.49
CA GLU A 112 -0.68 36.96 -5.15
C GLU A 112 -0.73 38.12 -6.15
N ASN A 113 -0.80 37.81 -7.45
CA ASN A 113 -0.91 38.85 -8.49
C ASN A 113 -2.21 39.67 -8.38
N TYR A 114 -3.32 39.05 -7.94
CA TYR A 114 -4.58 39.75 -7.74
C TYR A 114 -4.56 40.69 -6.50
N VAL A 115 -3.78 40.36 -5.47
CA VAL A 115 -3.66 41.18 -4.25
C VAL A 115 -2.78 42.42 -4.45
N TYR A 116 -1.90 42.42 -5.46
CA TYR A 116 -1.05 43.56 -5.83
C TYR A 116 -1.52 44.33 -7.08
N SER A 117 -2.74 44.05 -7.57
CA SER A 117 -3.42 44.80 -8.65
C SER A 117 -4.50 45.70 -8.06
#